data_AF-A0A645F7N6-F1
#
_entry.id   AF-A0A645F7N6-F1
#
_cell.length_a   1.000
_cell.length_b   1.000
_cell.length_c   1.000
_cell.angle_alpha   90.00
_cell.angle_beta   90.00
_cell.angle_gamma   90.00
#
_symmetry.space_group_name_H-M   'P 1'
#
loop_
_entity.id
_entity.type
_entity.pdbx_description
1 polymer ?
#
loop_
_entity_poly.entity_id
_entity_poly.type
_entity_poly.pdbx_seq_one_letter_code
_entity_poly.pdbx_strand_id
1 'polypeptide(L)'
;MDVFIEDMKYSERPISAFVSENIADIYQDVRNFVSVYQYGLTDQMNDALLVCKQNFQAYWGQKLINVLRPLHAIFYNGDENDNLLETDLNEEDLWD
;
A
#
# COMPACT_ATOMS: atom_id res chain seq x y z
N MET A 1 -0.52 -7.04 -10.94
CA MET A 1 0.04 -8.09 -10.07
C MET A 1 -0.97 -8.41 -9.00
N ASP A 2 -1.60 -9.57 -9.14
CA ASP A 2 -2.41 -10.17 -8.11
C ASP A 2 -1.47 -10.68 -7.01
N VAL A 3 -1.67 -10.19 -5.80
CA VAL A 3 -0.83 -10.46 -4.62
C VAL A 3 -1.66 -11.35 -3.71
N PHE A 4 -1.93 -12.55 -4.20
CA PHE A 4 -2.27 -13.71 -3.41
C PHE A 4 -1.73 -14.92 -4.17
N ILE A 5 -0.45 -15.19 -3.97
CA ILE A 5 0.06 -16.53 -4.14
C ILE A 5 0.81 -16.82 -2.86
N GLU A 6 0.33 -17.83 -2.12
CA GLU A 6 1.02 -18.47 -1.00
C GLU A 6 2.44 -18.96 -1.38
N ASP A 7 2.82 -18.91 -2.67
CA ASP A 7 4.18 -19.12 -3.18
C ASP A 7 5.16 -17.99 -2.84
N MET A 8 4.72 -16.86 -2.28
CA MET A 8 5.63 -15.80 -1.84
C MET A 8 6.31 -16.09 -0.49
N LYS A 9 6.07 -17.26 0.12
CA LYS A 9 6.78 -17.72 1.34
C LYS A 9 8.22 -18.21 1.04
N TYR A 10 8.59 -18.45 -0.23
CA TYR A 10 9.93 -18.92 -0.63
C TYR A 10 10.66 -18.03 -1.65
N SER A 11 10.20 -16.81 -1.87
CA SER A 11 10.90 -15.85 -2.74
C SER A 11 12.07 -15.21 -2.00
N GLU A 12 13.31 -15.43 -2.45
CA GLU A 12 14.55 -14.96 -1.81
C GLU A 12 14.65 -13.42 -1.64
N ARG A 13 13.67 -12.64 -2.11
CA ARG A 13 13.46 -11.23 -1.74
C ARG A 13 11.96 -10.91 -1.76
N PRO A 14 11.23 -11.01 -0.64
CA PRO A 14 9.88 -10.48 -0.60
C PRO A 14 9.96 -8.96 -0.80
N ILE A 15 9.25 -8.42 -1.79
CA ILE A 15 9.03 -6.98 -1.91
C ILE A 15 8.11 -6.61 -0.75
N SER A 16 8.68 -6.48 0.46
CA SER A 16 7.96 -5.98 1.61
C SER A 16 7.75 -4.48 1.40
N ALA A 17 6.50 -4.10 1.13
CA ALA A 17 6.09 -2.70 1.09
C ALA A 17 5.10 -2.48 2.23
N PHE A 18 5.35 -1.48 3.08
CA PHE A 18 4.48 -1.23 4.22
C PHE A 18 3.21 -0.47 3.78
N VAL A 19 2.09 -0.77 4.42
CA VAL A 19 0.83 -0.03 4.20
C VAL A 19 1.03 1.45 4.51
N SER A 20 1.74 1.76 5.60
CA SER A 20 2.05 3.13 6.00
C SER A 20 2.89 3.88 4.97
N GLU A 21 3.89 3.23 4.38
CA GLU A 21 4.76 3.79 3.33
C GLU A 21 3.94 4.12 2.08
N ASN A 22 3.14 3.16 1.59
CA ASN A 22 2.29 3.40 0.43
C ASN A 22 1.27 4.52 0.67
N ILE A 23 0.71 4.63 1.87
CA ILE A 23 -0.18 5.75 2.25
C ILE A 23 0.59 7.07 2.26
N ALA A 24 1.82 7.10 2.79
CA ALA A 24 2.65 8.30 2.81
C ALA A 24 2.98 8.80 1.38
N ASP A 25 3.31 7.89 0.47
CA ASP A 25 3.57 8.21 -0.93
C ASP A 25 2.33 8.76 -1.65
N ILE A 26 1.16 8.15 -1.43
CA ILE A 26 -0.11 8.67 -1.95
C ILE A 26 -0.39 10.06 -1.39
N TYR A 27 -0.19 10.25 -0.09
CA TYR A 27 -0.40 11.54 0.57
C TYR A 27 0.50 12.62 -0.03
N GLN A 28 1.75 12.31 -0.38
CA GLN A 28 2.66 13.29 -0.97
C GLN A 28 2.11 13.87 -2.28
N ASP A 29 1.68 13.02 -3.22
CA ASP A 29 1.13 13.47 -4.50
C ASP A 29 -0.15 14.29 -4.31
N VAL A 30 -1.08 13.80 -3.48
CA VAL A 30 -2.35 14.48 -3.22
C VAL A 30 -2.13 15.80 -2.48
N ARG A 31 -1.24 15.84 -1.48
CA ARG A 31 -0.94 17.06 -0.72
C ARG A 31 -0.28 18.12 -1.57
N ASN A 32 0.64 17.72 -2.45
CA ASN A 32 1.27 18.65 -3.39
C ASN A 32 0.22 19.30 -4.30
N PHE A 33 -0.69 18.50 -4.86
CA PHE A 33 -1.81 18.98 -5.66
C PHE A 33 -2.70 19.98 -4.91
N VAL A 34 -3.20 19.59 -3.71
CA VAL A 34 -4.07 20.45 -2.89
C VAL A 34 -3.36 21.75 -2.51
N SER A 35 -2.07 21.69 -2.17
CA SER A 35 -1.30 22.87 -1.76
C SER A 35 -1.17 23.89 -2.90
N VAL A 36 -1.03 23.45 -4.16
CA VAL A 36 -1.05 24.36 -5.31
C VAL A 36 -2.45 24.94 -5.54
N TYR A 37 -3.49 24.12 -5.38
CA TYR A 37 -4.88 24.55 -5.53
C TYR A 37 -5.30 25.67 -4.57
N GLN A 38 -4.70 25.73 -3.38
CA GLN A 38 -4.99 26.74 -2.37
C GLN A 38 -4.62 28.17 -2.79
N TYR A 39 -3.69 28.34 -3.73
CA TYR A 39 -3.31 29.67 -4.22
C TYR A 39 -4.32 30.28 -5.20
N GLY A 40 -5.24 29.47 -5.76
CA GLY A 40 -6.31 29.96 -6.65
C GLY A 40 -5.83 30.48 -8.01
N LEU A 41 -4.59 30.19 -8.40
CA LEU A 41 -4.01 30.60 -9.69
C LEU A 41 -4.33 29.56 -10.76
N THR A 42 -5.23 29.89 -11.69
CA THR A 42 -5.83 28.93 -12.64
C THR A 42 -4.81 28.15 -13.46
N ASP A 43 -3.75 28.79 -13.96
CA ASP A 43 -2.73 28.11 -14.76
C ASP A 43 -1.98 27.05 -13.93
N GLN A 44 -1.55 27.42 -12.73
CA GLN A 44 -0.85 26.52 -11.82
C GLN A 44 -1.75 25.40 -11.31
N MET A 45 -3.04 25.67 -11.11
CA MET A 45 -4.05 24.66 -10.77
C MET A 45 -4.17 23.62 -11.89
N ASN A 46 -4.27 24.05 -13.14
CA ASN A 46 -4.35 23.14 -14.28
C ASN A 46 -3.10 22.27 -14.42
N ASP A 47 -1.92 22.85 -14.25
CA ASP A 47 -0.66 22.10 -14.26
C ASP A 47 -0.59 21.08 -13.12
N ALA A 48 -0.95 21.49 -11.89
CA ALA A 48 -0.99 20.60 -10.73
C ALA A 48 -1.97 19.44 -10.92
N LEU A 49 -3.13 19.69 -11.51
CA LEU A 49 -4.10 18.64 -11.83
C LEU A 49 -3.54 17.66 -12.85
N LEU A 50 -2.89 18.16 -13.91
CA LEU A 50 -2.27 17.33 -14.93
C LEU A 50 -1.19 16.42 -14.32
N VAL A 51 -0.29 16.98 -13.51
CA VAL A 51 0.77 16.24 -12.83
C VAL A 51 0.19 15.19 -11.88
N CYS A 52 -0.78 15.56 -11.04
CA CYS A 52 -1.43 14.62 -10.12
C CYS A 52 -2.06 13.43 -10.86
N LYS A 53 -2.72 13.68 -12.00
CA LYS A 53 -3.31 12.65 -12.86
C LYS A 53 -2.24 11.76 -13.53
N GLN A 54 -1.14 12.34 -13.99
CA GLN A 54 -0.03 11.58 -14.57
C GLN A 54 0.63 10.68 -13.52
N ASN A 55 0.87 11.21 -12.31
CA ASN A 55 1.43 10.45 -11.21
C ASN A 55 0.48 9.37 -10.71
N PHE A 56 -0.83 9.57 -10.80
CA PHE A 56 -1.80 8.52 -10.50
C PHE A 56 -1.61 7.32 -11.43
N GLN A 57 -1.54 7.58 -12.73
CA GLN A 57 -1.34 6.54 -13.74
C GLN A 57 0.04 5.88 -13.63
N ALA A 58 1.09 6.65 -13.33
CA ALA A 58 2.46 6.15 -13.32
C ALA A 58 2.88 5.50 -11.99
N TYR A 59 2.36 5.97 -10.85
CA TYR A 59 2.90 5.66 -9.52
C TYR A 59 1.82 5.38 -8.47
N TRP A 60 1.12 6.41 -7.97
CA TRP A 60 0.35 6.29 -6.73
C TRP A 60 -0.99 5.56 -6.90
N GLY A 61 -1.49 5.40 -8.13
CA GLY A 61 -2.65 4.55 -8.41
C GLY A 61 -2.38 3.07 -8.14
N GLN A 62 -1.17 2.58 -8.43
CA GLN A 62 -0.79 1.21 -8.06
C GLN A 62 -0.62 1.07 -6.55
N LYS A 63 -0.02 2.07 -5.89
CA LYS A 63 0.12 2.11 -4.43
C LYS A 63 -1.24 2.09 -3.73
N LEU A 64 -2.23 2.79 -4.27
CA LEU A 64 -3.60 2.77 -3.75
C LEU A 64 -4.18 1.36 -3.74
N ILE A 65 -4.09 0.63 -4.85
CA ILE A 65 -4.58 -0.75 -4.94
C ILE A 65 -3.81 -1.67 -3.99
N ASN A 66 -2.49 -1.46 -3.84
CA ASN A 66 -1.65 -2.22 -2.92
C ASN A 66 -2.02 -2.00 -1.44
N VAL A 67 -2.60 -0.85 -1.09
CA VAL A 67 -3.08 -0.54 0.26
C VAL A 67 -4.49 -1.08 0.52
N LEU A 68 -5.37 -1.02 -0.47
CA LEU A 68 -6.77 -1.42 -0.28
C LEU A 68 -6.93 -2.90 0.10
N ARG A 69 -6.13 -3.79 -0.50
CA ARG A 69 -6.17 -5.24 -0.21
C ARG A 69 -5.79 -5.60 1.24
N PRO A 70 -4.61 -5.22 1.77
CA PRO A 70 -4.26 -5.51 3.15
C PRO A 70 -5.18 -4.80 4.15
N LEU A 71 -5.64 -3.57 3.86
CA LEU A 71 -6.63 -2.91 4.71
C LEU A 71 -7.94 -3.71 4.77
N HIS A 72 -8.46 -4.16 3.64
CA HIS A 72 -9.67 -4.99 3.61
C HIS A 72 -9.49 -6.27 4.42
N ALA A 73 -8.36 -6.96 4.26
CA ALA A 73 -8.06 -8.16 5.04
C ALA A 73 -8.02 -7.88 6.55
N ILE A 74 -7.39 -6.78 6.99
CA ILE A 74 -7.35 -6.40 8.40
C ILE A 74 -8.76 -6.09 8.94
N PHE A 75 -9.57 -5.34 8.18
CA PHE A 75 -10.89 -4.91 8.63
C PHE A 75 -11.94 -6.02 8.67
N TYR A 76 -11.88 -6.98 7.75
CA TYR A 76 -12.93 -8.00 7.59
C TYR A 76 -12.47 -9.42 7.95
N ASN A 77 -11.15 -9.68 7.97
CA ASN A 77 -10.60 -10.99 8.31
C ASN A 77 -9.78 -10.94 9.62
N GLY A 78 -9.90 -9.83 10.38
CA GLY A 78 -9.19 -9.61 11.64
C GLY A 78 -9.56 -10.60 12.75
N ASP A 79 -10.73 -11.24 12.66
CA ASP A 79 -11.16 -12.29 13.61
C ASP A 79 -10.74 -13.71 13.16
N GLU A 80 -10.39 -13.92 11.89
CA GLU A 80 -9.96 -15.24 11.38
C GLU A 80 -8.44 -15.43 11.39
N ASN A 81 -7.66 -14.34 11.40
CA ASN A 81 -6.19 -14.37 11.33
C ASN A 81 -5.47 -14.64 12.66
N ASP A 82 -6.15 -14.61 13.80
CA ASP A 82 -5.51 -14.96 15.08
C ASP A 82 -5.08 -16.45 15.10
N ASN A 83 -5.75 -17.30 14.31
CA ASN A 83 -5.38 -18.72 14.14
C ASN A 83 -4.22 -18.96 13.17
N LEU A 84 -3.83 -17.99 12.33
CA LEU A 84 -2.71 -18.12 11.38
C LEU A 84 -1.36 -17.73 12.01
N LEU A 85 -1.38 -16.97 13.10
CA LEU A 85 -0.18 -16.64 13.88
C LEU A 85 0.19 -17.74 14.88
N GLU A 86 -0.75 -18.59 15.29
CA GLU A 86 -0.49 -19.73 16.18
C GLU A 86 0.19 -20.93 15.49
N THR A 87 0.11 -21.04 14.15
CA THR A 87 0.64 -22.21 13.43
C THR A 87 2.13 -22.15 13.09
N ASP A 88 2.82 -21.02 13.29
CA ASP A 88 4.26 -20.87 12.95
C ASP A 88 5.19 -20.90 14.19
N LEU A 89 4.69 -21.27 15.38
CA LEU A 89 5.53 -21.52 16.58
C LEU A 89 5.32 -22.95 17.10
N ASN A 90 5.74 -23.94 16.32
CA ASN A 90 5.90 -25.29 16.84
C ASN A 90 7.18 -25.32 17.69
N GLU A 91 7.06 -25.19 19.02
CA GLU A 91 8.17 -25.27 19.99
C GLU A 91 8.94 -26.61 19.95
N GLU A 92 8.46 -27.61 19.18
CA GLU A 92 9.12 -28.90 18.98
C GLU A 92 10.42 -28.84 18.17
N ASP A 93 10.67 -27.78 17.37
CA ASP A 93 11.91 -27.66 16.57
C ASP A 93 13.05 -26.91 17.29
N LEU A 94 12.89 -26.51 18.56
CA LEU A 94 13.90 -25.69 19.27
C LEU A 94 14.95 -26.52 20.03
N TRP A 95 14.81 -27.85 20.13
CA TRP A 95 15.68 -28.69 20.97
C TRP A 95 16.24 -29.95 20.31
N ASP A 96 16.31 -30.02 18.98
CA ASP A 96 17.05 -31.06 18.25
C ASP A 96 18.38 -30.54 17.67
#